data_AF-A0A2V5NR76-F1
#
_entry.id   AF-A0A2V5NR76-F1
#
_cell.length_a   1.000
_cell.length_b   1.000
_cell.length_c   1.000
_cell.angle_alpha   90.00
_cell.angle_beta   90.00
_cell.angle_gamma   90.00
#
_symmetry.space_group_name_H-M   'P 1'
#
loop_
_entity.id
_entity.type
_entity.pdbx_description
1 polymer ?
#
loop_
_entity_poly.entity_id
_entity_poly.type
_entity_poly.pdbx_seq_one_letter_code
_entity_poly.pdbx_strand_id
1 'polypeptide(L)'
;MAIVGITPGWQQMKIAFRVARRELIHASPAEEASRCAKIAASFAGSMRRNLIAMLDELQVPRCLNIRSTADLFASNHSLVHTTSAFRYPVFKERQNYTGQNPSALESTLLMDYARDCLVEELQQLDRALVVPLGKAVSAILRILTSEGRMRPLPCLWGFPHPSGANGHRKAEFAANEARLRKTVAQLFAH
;
A
#
# COMPACT_ATOMS: atom_id res chain seq x y z
N MET A 1 -3.57 7.20 -7.70
CA MET A 1 -3.85 6.83 -6.28
C MET A 1 -2.61 6.23 -5.63
N ALA A 2 -2.54 6.15 -4.31
CA ALA A 2 -1.45 5.53 -3.55
C ALA A 2 -1.97 4.40 -2.65
N ILE A 3 -1.26 3.28 -2.59
CA ILE A 3 -1.57 2.16 -1.69
C ILE A 3 -0.37 1.95 -0.78
N VAL A 4 -0.59 2.07 0.53
CA VAL A 4 0.46 2.07 1.54
C VAL A 4 0.33 0.85 2.44
N GLY A 5 1.24 -0.11 2.28
CA GLY A 5 1.42 -1.24 3.19
C GLY A 5 2.21 -0.85 4.45
N ILE A 6 2.39 -1.79 5.38
CA ILE A 6 3.29 -1.60 6.53
C ILE A 6 4.74 -1.83 6.11
N THR A 7 5.06 -3.01 5.61
CA THR A 7 6.38 -3.43 5.10
C THR A 7 6.18 -4.61 4.15
N PRO A 8 7.05 -4.83 3.14
CA PRO A 8 6.98 -6.01 2.30
C PRO A 8 7.21 -7.29 3.11
N GLY A 9 6.31 -8.28 2.99
CA GLY A 9 6.49 -9.58 3.63
C GLY A 9 7.47 -10.49 2.89
N TRP A 10 7.86 -11.60 3.55
CA TRP A 10 8.81 -12.60 3.02
C TRP A 10 8.47 -13.08 1.61
N GLN A 11 7.20 -13.39 1.34
CA GLN A 11 6.78 -13.85 0.02
C GLN A 11 6.95 -12.78 -1.06
N GLN A 12 6.62 -11.52 -0.75
CA GLN A 12 6.79 -10.40 -1.67
C GLN A 12 8.27 -10.15 -1.95
N MET A 13 9.10 -10.16 -0.90
CA MET A 13 10.56 -10.08 -1.01
C MET A 13 11.09 -11.19 -1.94
N LYS A 14 10.70 -12.45 -1.70
CA LYS A 14 11.11 -13.60 -2.51
C LYS A 14 10.72 -13.45 -3.99
N ILE A 15 9.52 -12.94 -4.27
CA ILE A 15 9.06 -12.67 -5.64
C ILE A 15 9.90 -11.56 -6.28
N ALA A 16 10.13 -10.46 -5.57
CA ALA A 16 10.92 -9.32 -6.06
C ALA A 16 12.33 -9.77 -6.46
N PHE A 17 13.05 -10.48 -5.58
CA PHE A 17 14.40 -10.97 -5.87
C PHE A 17 14.43 -11.98 -7.03
N ARG A 18 13.44 -12.88 -7.13
CA ARG A 18 13.37 -13.84 -8.25
C ARG A 18 13.17 -13.15 -9.58
N VAL A 19 12.27 -12.16 -9.64
CA VAL A 19 12.00 -11.40 -10.86
C VAL A 19 13.19 -10.53 -11.22
N ALA A 20 13.73 -9.76 -10.27
CA ALA A 20 14.91 -8.93 -10.51
C ALA A 20 16.09 -9.76 -11.04
N ARG A 21 16.39 -10.92 -10.43
CA ARG A 21 17.43 -11.82 -10.91
C ARG A 21 17.17 -12.32 -12.33
N ARG A 22 15.92 -12.70 -12.65
CA ARG A 22 15.56 -13.14 -14.00
C ARG A 22 15.81 -12.04 -15.02
N GLU A 23 15.32 -10.83 -14.77
CA GLU A 23 15.48 -9.69 -15.69
C GLU A 23 16.95 -9.32 -15.89
N LEU A 24 17.74 -9.28 -14.81
CA LEU A 24 19.16 -8.97 -14.88
C LEU A 24 19.95 -10.03 -15.67
N ILE A 25 19.60 -11.33 -15.55
CA ILE A 25 20.22 -12.40 -16.33
C ILE A 25 19.91 -12.24 -17.83
N HIS A 26 18.75 -11.71 -18.18
CA HIS A 26 18.39 -11.40 -19.57
C HIS A 26 18.89 -10.03 -20.06
N ALA A 27 19.83 -9.42 -19.34
CA ALA A 27 20.44 -8.12 -19.65
C ALA A 27 19.43 -6.96 -19.77
N SER A 28 18.27 -7.07 -19.11
CA SER A 28 17.38 -5.92 -18.92
C SER A 28 18.12 -4.83 -18.14
N PRO A 29 17.94 -3.53 -18.47
CA PRO A 29 18.44 -2.44 -17.66
C PRO A 29 17.99 -2.55 -16.20
N ALA A 30 18.82 -2.11 -15.25
CA ALA A 30 18.52 -2.24 -13.82
C ALA A 30 17.18 -1.59 -13.42
N GLU A 31 16.83 -0.47 -14.06
CA GLU A 31 15.54 0.21 -13.88
C GLU A 31 14.36 -0.68 -14.30
N GLU A 32 14.47 -1.34 -15.44
CA GLU A 32 13.44 -2.25 -15.96
C GLU A 32 13.31 -3.49 -15.07
N ALA A 33 14.43 -4.05 -14.60
CA ALA A 33 14.43 -5.15 -13.63
C ALA A 33 13.74 -4.75 -12.32
N SER A 34 14.00 -3.53 -11.82
CA SER A 34 13.36 -2.97 -10.63
C SER A 34 11.86 -2.77 -10.82
N ARG A 35 11.46 -2.22 -11.97
CA ARG A 35 10.06 -2.01 -12.34
C ARG A 35 9.29 -3.33 -12.38
N CYS A 36 9.82 -4.33 -13.08
CA CYS A 36 9.25 -5.68 -13.15
C CYS A 36 9.14 -6.33 -11.76
N ALA A 37 10.18 -6.21 -10.93
CA ALA A 37 10.16 -6.74 -9.57
C ALA A 37 9.08 -6.07 -8.70
N LYS A 38 8.96 -4.73 -8.77
CA LYS A 38 7.94 -3.96 -8.04
C LYS A 38 6.53 -4.40 -8.45
N ILE A 39 6.26 -4.50 -9.74
CA ILE A 39 4.96 -4.93 -10.28
C ILE A 39 4.63 -6.35 -9.81
N ALA A 40 5.56 -7.28 -9.95
CA ALA A 40 5.34 -8.66 -9.59
C ALA A 40 5.11 -8.85 -8.09
N ALA A 41 5.88 -8.16 -7.24
CA ALA A 41 5.86 -8.35 -5.79
C ALA A 41 4.78 -7.56 -5.05
N SER A 42 4.32 -6.42 -5.59
CA SER A 42 3.42 -5.50 -4.89
C SER A 42 2.11 -6.20 -4.48
N PHE A 43 1.95 -6.35 -3.17
CA PHE A 43 0.86 -7.06 -2.51
C PHE A 43 0.58 -8.49 -2.99
N ALA A 44 1.54 -9.19 -3.62
CA ALA A 44 1.32 -10.44 -4.35
C ALA A 44 0.56 -11.53 -3.55
N GLY A 45 -0.16 -12.40 -4.27
CA GLY A 45 -0.89 -13.54 -3.71
C GLY A 45 -2.33 -13.23 -3.32
N SER A 46 -2.82 -13.85 -2.24
CA SER A 46 -4.20 -13.64 -1.74
C SER A 46 -4.44 -12.19 -1.32
N MET A 47 -3.41 -11.50 -0.85
CA MET A 47 -3.49 -10.11 -0.43
C MET A 47 -3.89 -9.18 -1.59
N ARG A 48 -3.26 -9.29 -2.76
CA ARG A 48 -3.64 -8.52 -3.96
C ARG A 48 -5.08 -8.80 -4.39
N ARG A 49 -5.49 -10.08 -4.38
CA ARG A 49 -6.87 -10.46 -4.74
C ARG A 49 -7.90 -9.82 -3.81
N ASN A 50 -7.67 -9.84 -2.50
CA ASN A 50 -8.56 -9.22 -1.52
C ASN A 50 -8.58 -7.69 -1.65
N LEU A 51 -7.42 -7.09 -1.89
CA LEU A 51 -7.30 -5.65 -2.12
C LEU A 51 -8.11 -5.20 -3.33
N ILE A 52 -7.98 -5.91 -4.46
CA ILE A 52 -8.75 -5.65 -5.68
C ILE A 52 -10.26 -5.75 -5.39
N ALA A 53 -10.71 -6.85 -4.76
CA ALA A 53 -12.12 -7.04 -4.45
C ALA A 53 -12.70 -5.89 -3.61
N MET A 54 -12.00 -5.46 -2.56
CA MET A 54 -12.44 -4.35 -1.70
C MET A 54 -12.44 -3.00 -2.43
N LEU A 55 -11.45 -2.71 -3.28
CA LEU A 55 -11.41 -1.45 -4.04
C LEU A 55 -12.49 -1.41 -5.13
N ASP A 56 -12.73 -2.53 -5.80
CA ASP A 56 -13.80 -2.69 -6.79
C ASP A 56 -15.17 -2.53 -6.14
N GLU A 57 -15.36 -3.12 -4.96
CA GLU A 57 -16.57 -2.96 -4.17
C GLU A 57 -16.82 -1.48 -3.86
N LEU A 58 -15.79 -0.72 -3.45
CA LEU A 58 -15.86 0.73 -3.23
C LEU A 58 -16.07 1.59 -4.49
N GLN A 59 -16.18 1.00 -5.68
CA GLN A 59 -16.35 1.68 -6.98
C GLN A 59 -15.15 2.54 -7.41
N VAL A 60 -13.96 2.29 -6.86
CA VAL A 60 -12.71 2.93 -7.31
C VAL A 60 -12.47 2.76 -8.82
N PRO A 61 -12.78 1.62 -9.48
CA PRO A 61 -12.57 1.48 -10.93
C PRO A 61 -13.33 2.53 -11.75
N ARG A 62 -14.58 2.83 -11.38
CA ARG A 62 -15.41 3.83 -12.07
C ARG A 62 -14.76 5.21 -12.00
N CYS A 63 -14.25 5.57 -10.84
CA CYS A 63 -13.54 6.83 -10.61
C CYS A 63 -12.23 6.97 -11.41
N LEU A 64 -11.57 5.85 -11.71
CA LEU A 64 -10.33 5.82 -12.48
C LEU A 64 -10.54 5.54 -13.98
N ASN A 65 -11.80 5.42 -14.43
CA ASN A 65 -12.16 5.01 -15.79
C ASN A 65 -11.47 3.69 -16.23
N ILE A 66 -11.43 2.71 -15.34
CA ILE A 66 -10.91 1.36 -15.59
C ILE A 66 -11.97 0.32 -15.24
N ARG A 67 -11.84 -0.90 -15.79
CA ARG A 67 -12.86 -1.96 -15.58
C ARG A 67 -12.78 -2.56 -14.18
N SER A 68 -11.57 -2.71 -13.66
CA SER A 68 -11.30 -3.23 -12.32
C SER A 68 -9.98 -2.65 -11.83
N THR A 69 -9.82 -2.54 -10.50
CA THR A 69 -8.54 -2.20 -9.89
C THR A 69 -7.48 -3.30 -10.08
N ALA A 70 -7.84 -4.46 -10.64
CA ALA A 70 -6.89 -5.41 -11.18
C ALA A 70 -5.97 -4.78 -12.25
N ASP A 71 -6.49 -3.86 -13.06
CA ASP A 71 -5.73 -3.19 -14.12
C ASP A 71 -4.58 -2.35 -13.56
N LEU A 72 -4.68 -1.86 -12.31
CA LEU A 72 -3.61 -1.13 -11.61
C LEU A 72 -2.36 -1.99 -11.39
N PHE A 73 -2.52 -3.31 -11.35
CA PHE A 73 -1.44 -4.28 -11.20
C PHE A 73 -1.06 -4.98 -12.52
N ALA A 74 -1.57 -4.47 -13.66
CA ALA A 74 -1.27 -5.01 -14.98
C ALA A 74 -1.02 -3.90 -16.02
N SER A 75 -2.06 -3.40 -16.69
CA SER A 75 -1.87 -2.46 -17.81
C SER A 75 -1.76 -0.99 -17.37
N ASN A 76 -2.29 -0.64 -16.19
CA ASN A 76 -2.46 0.75 -15.75
C ASN A 76 -1.61 1.07 -14.50
N HIS A 77 -0.35 0.63 -14.49
CA HIS A 77 0.57 0.87 -13.38
C HIS A 77 0.84 2.36 -13.10
N SER A 78 0.75 3.22 -14.11
CA SER A 78 0.91 4.67 -13.95
C SER A 78 -0.19 5.30 -13.08
N LEU A 79 -1.34 4.64 -12.93
CA LEU A 79 -2.46 5.14 -12.10
C LEU A 79 -2.29 4.81 -10.61
N VAL A 80 -1.35 3.95 -10.24
CA VAL A 80 -1.13 3.53 -8.85
C VAL A 80 0.34 3.68 -8.43
N HIS A 81 0.53 4.34 -7.30
CA HIS A 81 1.77 4.27 -6.56
C HIS A 81 1.63 3.25 -5.42
N THR A 82 2.34 2.13 -5.50
CA THR A 82 2.40 1.15 -4.41
C THR A 82 3.64 1.37 -3.56
N THR A 83 3.46 1.53 -2.26
CA THR A 83 4.55 1.74 -1.29
C THR A 83 4.25 1.08 0.05
N SER A 84 5.15 1.22 1.02
CA SER A 84 5.04 0.75 2.39
C SER A 84 5.59 1.80 3.36
N ALA A 85 5.03 1.88 4.56
CA ALA A 85 5.54 2.75 5.61
C ALA A 85 7.03 2.47 5.90
N PHE A 86 7.43 1.20 5.85
CA PHE A 86 8.82 0.79 5.87
C PHE A 86 9.16 0.17 4.51
N ARG A 87 9.96 0.88 3.71
CA ARG A 87 10.33 0.53 2.33
C ARG A 87 10.94 -0.88 2.25
N TYR A 88 11.74 -1.26 3.24
CA TYR A 88 12.43 -2.54 3.29
C TYR A 88 11.67 -3.57 4.12
N PRO A 89 11.79 -4.88 3.81
CA PRO A 89 11.20 -5.95 4.60
C PRO A 89 11.65 -5.91 6.07
N VAL A 90 10.69 -5.82 6.99
CA VAL A 90 10.94 -5.88 8.44
C VAL A 90 10.40 -7.19 8.99
N PHE A 91 11.24 -7.89 9.76
CA PHE A 91 10.91 -9.16 10.39
C PHE A 91 11.13 -9.08 11.89
N LYS A 92 10.29 -9.78 12.65
CA LYS A 92 10.49 -10.04 14.07
C LYS A 92 10.40 -11.55 14.29
N GLU A 93 11.41 -12.13 14.93
CA GLU A 93 11.42 -13.57 15.24
C GLU A 93 11.15 -14.44 14.00
N ARG A 94 11.75 -14.07 12.85
CA ARG A 94 11.59 -14.73 11.54
C ARG A 94 10.17 -14.65 10.95
N GLN A 95 9.27 -13.88 11.54
CA GLN A 95 7.92 -13.63 11.04
C GLN A 95 7.81 -12.22 10.45
N ASN A 96 6.85 -12.01 9.54
CA ASN A 96 6.57 -10.69 8.97
C ASN A 96 6.15 -9.75 10.09
N TYR A 97 6.79 -8.58 10.19
CA TYR A 97 6.40 -7.58 11.15
C TYR A 97 5.09 -6.89 10.74
N THR A 98 4.16 -6.73 11.70
CA THR A 98 2.81 -6.20 11.44
C THR A 98 2.61 -4.75 11.88
N GLY A 99 3.61 -4.15 12.53
CA GLY A 99 3.50 -2.81 13.12
C GLY A 99 2.89 -2.75 14.53
N GLN A 100 2.59 -3.89 15.16
CA GLN A 100 1.85 -3.93 16.44
C GLN A 100 2.65 -4.44 17.65
N ASN A 101 3.60 -5.36 17.49
CA ASN A 101 4.32 -5.97 18.63
C ASN A 101 5.84 -6.07 18.39
N PRO A 102 6.65 -5.06 18.76
CA PRO A 102 6.25 -3.79 19.41
C PRO A 102 5.50 -2.87 18.46
N SER A 103 4.88 -1.80 18.98
CA SER A 103 4.22 -0.82 18.12
C SER A 103 5.25 -0.15 17.21
N ALA A 104 4.89 0.03 15.94
CA ALA A 104 5.73 0.76 14.99
C ALA A 104 6.08 2.17 15.49
N LEU A 105 5.14 2.79 16.21
CA LEU A 105 5.27 4.17 16.71
C LEU A 105 6.28 4.31 17.85
N GLU A 106 6.61 3.21 18.53
CA GLU A 106 7.58 3.18 19.63
C GLU A 106 9.02 3.02 19.12
N SER A 107 9.20 2.69 17.83
CA SER A 107 10.51 2.49 17.23
C SER A 107 10.97 3.74 16.51
N THR A 108 11.95 4.44 17.08
CA THR A 108 12.59 5.61 16.45
C THR A 108 13.12 5.26 15.07
N LEU A 109 13.86 4.16 14.93
CA LEU A 109 14.43 3.71 13.65
C LEU A 109 13.35 3.55 12.57
N LEU A 110 12.24 2.87 12.88
CA LEU A 110 11.17 2.64 11.90
C LEU A 110 10.44 3.94 11.56
N MET A 111 10.20 4.81 12.55
CA MET A 111 9.58 6.10 12.32
C MET A 111 10.48 7.05 11.52
N ASP A 112 11.80 6.97 11.66
CA ASP A 112 12.73 7.75 10.84
C ASP A 112 12.68 7.29 9.38
N TYR A 113 12.63 5.98 9.10
CA TYR A 113 12.36 5.49 7.74
C TYR A 113 11.03 6.00 7.18
N ALA A 114 9.98 6.05 7.99
CA ALA A 114 8.69 6.59 7.56
C ALA A 114 8.77 8.11 7.28
N ARG A 115 9.48 8.87 8.12
CA ARG A 115 9.67 10.32 7.94
C ARG A 115 10.54 10.66 6.73
N ASP A 116 11.57 9.87 6.48
CA ASP A 116 12.55 10.20 5.45
C ASP A 116 12.15 9.63 4.08
N CYS A 117 11.62 8.40 4.04
CA CYS A 117 11.28 7.73 2.78
C CYS A 117 9.81 7.89 2.39
N LEU A 118 8.88 7.57 3.30
CA LEU A 118 7.46 7.54 2.95
C LEU A 118 6.90 8.95 2.73
N VAL A 119 7.29 9.92 3.57
CA VAL A 119 6.86 11.33 3.40
C VAL A 119 7.30 11.86 2.04
N GLU A 120 8.57 11.69 1.69
CA GLU A 120 9.12 12.14 0.41
C GLU A 120 8.34 11.54 -0.76
N GLU A 121 8.11 10.22 -0.75
CA GLU A 121 7.34 9.54 -1.79
C GLU A 121 5.90 10.06 -1.91
N LEU A 122 5.19 10.25 -0.79
CA LEU A 122 3.79 10.69 -0.81
C LEU A 122 3.65 12.17 -1.18
N GLN A 123 4.63 13.02 -0.85
CA GLN A 123 4.62 14.43 -1.22
C GLN A 123 4.77 14.66 -2.72
N GLN A 124 5.44 13.76 -3.43
CA GLN A 124 5.55 13.80 -4.90
C GLN A 124 4.22 13.50 -5.61
N LEU A 125 3.24 12.95 -4.91
CA LEU A 125 1.94 12.62 -5.49
C LEU A 125 1.02 13.83 -5.45
N ASP A 126 0.54 14.26 -6.62
CA ASP A 126 -0.49 15.28 -6.68
C ASP A 126 -1.90 14.71 -6.57
N ARG A 127 -2.70 15.30 -5.67
CA ARG A 127 -4.12 14.98 -5.44
C ARG A 127 -4.46 13.47 -5.37
N ALA A 128 -3.57 12.65 -4.82
CA ALA A 128 -3.75 11.20 -4.78
C ALA A 128 -4.66 10.74 -3.63
N LEU A 129 -5.61 9.84 -3.93
CA LEU A 129 -6.29 9.02 -2.91
C LEU A 129 -5.27 8.07 -2.28
N VAL A 130 -5.05 8.16 -0.97
CA VAL A 130 -4.19 7.26 -0.21
C VAL A 130 -5.02 6.15 0.44
N VAL A 131 -4.59 4.91 0.27
CA VAL A 131 -5.21 3.72 0.87
C VAL A 131 -4.26 3.12 1.91
N PRO A 132 -4.40 3.49 3.20
CA PRO A 132 -3.62 2.89 4.27
C PRO A 132 -4.12 1.48 4.58
N LEU A 133 -3.25 0.48 4.46
CA LEU A 133 -3.64 -0.90 4.70
C LEU A 133 -3.56 -1.24 6.19
N GLY A 134 -4.67 -1.08 6.90
CA GLY A 134 -4.84 -1.46 8.31
C GLY A 134 -4.50 -0.35 9.31
N LYS A 135 -4.68 -0.69 10.60
CA LYS A 135 -4.61 0.26 11.72
C LYS A 135 -3.22 0.83 11.96
N ALA A 136 -2.17 0.00 11.87
CA ALA A 136 -0.79 0.44 12.08
C ALA A 136 -0.36 1.51 11.07
N VAL A 137 -0.61 1.26 9.77
CA VAL A 137 -0.32 2.23 8.70
C VAL A 137 -1.14 3.51 8.88
N SER A 138 -2.43 3.36 9.22
CA SER A 138 -3.30 4.51 9.49
C SER A 138 -2.76 5.38 10.64
N ALA A 139 -2.23 4.77 11.69
CA ALA A 139 -1.67 5.49 12.83
C ALA A 139 -0.36 6.22 12.46
N ILE A 140 0.52 5.59 11.68
CA ILE A 140 1.76 6.20 11.17
C ILE A 140 1.42 7.44 10.33
N LEU A 141 0.55 7.31 9.33
CA LEU A 141 0.17 8.45 8.48
C LEU A 141 -0.46 9.60 9.28
N ARG A 142 -1.25 9.29 10.31
CA ARG A 142 -1.83 10.31 11.20
C ARG A 142 -0.75 11.05 11.99
N ILE A 143 0.23 10.34 12.54
CA ILE A 143 1.36 10.96 13.24
C ILE A 143 2.17 11.85 12.31
N LEU A 144 2.54 11.35 11.12
CA LEU A 144 3.29 12.13 10.13
C LEU A 144 2.52 13.40 9.71
N THR A 145 1.20 13.31 9.58
CA THR A 145 0.35 14.48 9.30
C THR A 145 0.30 15.45 10.48
N SER A 146 0.13 14.95 11.72
CA SER A 146 0.08 15.80 12.92
C SER A 146 1.42 16.47 13.25
N GLU A 147 2.53 15.83 12.89
CA GLU A 147 3.88 16.41 12.98
C GLU A 147 4.13 17.51 11.93
N GLY A 148 3.17 17.76 11.02
CA GLY A 148 3.32 18.73 9.93
C GLY A 148 4.32 18.28 8.84
N ARG A 149 4.73 17.01 8.83
CA ARG A 149 5.70 16.47 7.87
C ARG A 149 5.11 16.30 6.48
N MET A 150 3.80 16.13 6.36
CA MET A 150 3.11 16.02 5.09
C MET A 150 1.78 16.76 5.09
N ARG A 151 1.41 17.30 3.93
CA ARG A 151 0.07 17.87 3.73
C ARG A 151 -1.00 16.79 3.98
N PRO A 152 -2.17 17.17 4.51
CA PRO A 152 -3.31 16.25 4.56
C PRO A 152 -3.63 15.73 3.14
N LEU A 153 -3.62 14.40 2.98
CA LEU A 153 -4.04 13.75 1.75
C LEU A 153 -5.43 13.12 1.92
N PRO A 154 -6.24 13.04 0.86
CA PRO A 154 -7.47 12.25 0.86
C PRO A 154 -7.13 10.80 1.20
N CYS A 155 -7.62 10.29 2.33
CA CYS A 155 -7.25 8.97 2.83
C CYS A 155 -8.48 8.10 3.07
N LEU A 156 -8.42 6.84 2.64
CA LEU A 156 -9.36 5.79 3.01
C LEU A 156 -9.08 5.30 4.44
N TRP A 157 -9.25 6.17 5.43
CA TRP A 157 -9.05 5.82 6.83
C TRP A 157 -9.90 4.60 7.21
N GLY A 158 -9.38 3.70 8.04
CA GLY A 158 -10.11 2.49 8.46
C GLY A 158 -10.26 1.42 7.36
N PHE A 159 -9.56 1.56 6.23
CA PHE A 159 -9.44 0.47 5.26
C PHE A 159 -8.70 -0.71 5.91
N PRO A 160 -9.29 -1.92 5.94
CA PRO A 160 -8.71 -3.04 6.67
C PRO A 160 -7.51 -3.64 5.92
N HIS A 161 -6.63 -4.29 6.67
CA HIS A 161 -5.47 -4.94 6.07
C HIS A 161 -5.92 -6.10 5.15
N PRO A 162 -5.48 -6.17 3.87
CA PRO A 162 -6.00 -7.12 2.88
C PRO A 162 -5.47 -8.56 3.04
N SER A 163 -4.52 -8.82 3.94
CA SER A 163 -3.98 -10.16 4.17
C SER A 163 -5.06 -11.20 4.43
N GLY A 164 -4.84 -12.42 3.93
CA GLY A 164 -5.67 -13.59 4.25
C GLY A 164 -5.63 -13.97 5.74
N ALA A 165 -4.57 -13.61 6.45
CA ALA A 165 -4.45 -13.85 7.90
C ALA A 165 -5.33 -12.92 8.74
N ASN A 166 -5.86 -11.83 8.16
CA ASN A 166 -6.82 -10.96 8.85
C ASN A 166 -8.23 -11.59 8.77
N GLY A 167 -8.58 -12.41 9.77
CA GLY A 167 -9.90 -13.04 9.87
C GLY A 167 -11.06 -12.06 10.04
N HIS A 168 -10.80 -10.86 10.57
CA HIS A 168 -11.81 -9.82 10.79
C HIS A 168 -11.99 -8.87 9.60
N ARG A 169 -11.18 -9.01 8.53
CA ARG A 169 -11.15 -8.09 7.38
C ARG A 169 -12.54 -7.75 6.82
N LYS A 170 -13.41 -8.76 6.64
CA LYS A 170 -14.75 -8.56 6.07
C LYS A 170 -15.64 -7.73 7.00
N ALA A 171 -15.63 -8.02 8.30
CA ALA A 171 -16.40 -7.27 9.29
C ALA A 171 -15.88 -5.83 9.43
N GLU A 172 -14.55 -5.66 9.47
CA GLU A 172 -13.91 -4.34 9.50
C GLU A 172 -14.23 -3.52 8.23
N PHE A 173 -14.24 -4.15 7.06
CA PHE A 173 -14.59 -3.51 5.80
C PHE A 173 -16.06 -3.05 5.81
N ALA A 174 -16.99 -3.95 6.10
CA ALA A 174 -18.43 -3.65 6.15
C ALA A 174 -18.76 -2.52 7.13
N ALA A 175 -18.13 -2.52 8.32
CA ALA A 175 -18.32 -1.47 9.32
C ALA A 175 -17.86 -0.07 8.86
N ASN A 176 -16.94 0.00 7.88
CA ASN A 176 -16.38 1.27 7.38
C ASN A 176 -16.86 1.62 5.97
N GLU A 177 -17.57 0.73 5.29
CA GLU A 177 -17.84 0.80 3.85
C GLU A 177 -18.52 2.11 3.43
N ALA A 178 -19.59 2.52 4.14
CA ALA A 178 -20.33 3.75 3.81
C ALA A 178 -19.42 4.99 3.84
N ARG A 179 -18.55 5.09 4.85
CA ARG A 179 -17.60 6.20 4.97
C ARG A 179 -16.53 6.14 3.88
N LEU A 180 -16.00 4.95 3.59
CA LEU A 180 -15.00 4.74 2.55
C LEU A 180 -15.57 5.11 1.17
N ARG A 181 -16.79 4.69 0.84
CA ARG A 181 -17.49 5.04 -0.40
C ARG A 181 -17.68 6.56 -0.54
N LYS A 182 -18.08 7.22 0.55
CA LYS A 182 -18.23 8.68 0.57
C LYS A 182 -16.90 9.38 0.25
N THR A 183 -15.80 8.95 0.84
CA THR A 183 -14.46 9.50 0.54
C THR A 183 -14.07 9.28 -0.91
N VAL A 184 -14.32 8.09 -1.47
CA VAL A 184 -14.07 7.82 -2.90
C VAL A 184 -14.91 8.76 -3.77
N ALA A 185 -16.22 8.84 -3.55
CA ALA A 185 -17.10 9.68 -4.37
C ALA A 185 -16.72 11.17 -4.34
N GLN A 186 -16.36 11.70 -3.17
CA GLN A 186 -16.01 13.12 -3.01
C GLN A 186 -14.73 13.51 -3.78
N LEU A 187 -13.77 12.61 -3.90
CA LEU A 187 -12.50 12.93 -4.53
C LEU A 187 -12.60 13.01 -6.06
N PHE A 188 -13.52 12.27 -6.66
CA PHE A 188 -13.68 12.16 -8.11
C PHE A 188 -14.96 12.83 -8.62
N ALA A 189 -15.57 13.72 -7.82
CA ALA A 189 -16.76 14.50 -8.20
C ALA A 189 -16.42 15.81 -8.95
N HIS A 190 -15.14 16.08 -9.21
CA HIS A 190 -14.60 17.26 -9.87
C HIS A 190 -13.52 16.85 -10.88
#